data_AF-K3WCH5-F1
#
_entry.id   AF-K3WCH5-F1
#
_cell.length_a   1.000
_cell.length_b   1.000
_cell.length_c   1.000
_cell.angle_alpha   90.00
_cell.angle_beta   90.00
_cell.angle_gamma   90.00
#
_symmetry.space_group_name_H-M   'P 1'
#
loop_
_entity.id
_entity.type
_entity.pdbx_description
1 polymer ?
#
loop_
_entity_poly.entity_id
_entity_poly.type
_entity_poly.pdbx_seq_one_letter_code
_entity_poly.pdbx_strand_id
1 'polypeptide(L)'
;RQLLKKNKLRVLAVIGNWSLWTFVTILIFGQFLGSIWTTVNSVQHVQFGQSPDRGLYQVAGESDEPYTDRSFVCSLHGRIFKPRSVQKAIKVSSTAGVSASDSRIDGYRMVSRNQFEFGLEAYRMYSNVCDIVAAKLDTIVHICTALGYNVTIDKLRIVPDVNSKDMISLLNTLPVIILPYYDNSQFSRCAIPGSDGSACIFHLIDTPHREAYSIVRVMSRVAREKTTIELLGRPGGTWKHGWYEDLDGGKWHSDVVASNVTSSPDFHARDFDLQTSQEIVCSASTKDCGVQSMTQTWGSQLLLTENEVSSTSIVTLNGFHFGLFLYEGMIERVVESVYDLRIFISNISLVWLLFRWMVALIALLNGYRQGVSDLDAANIGVLSCCRGFHFLPIVLLPRLKMYLAIFSTIGCQFEGAQRALSETRTVMYPGIAELVLFSYSILNLLAKVLGRQVSDALFAPTLLFYCLMHTLRQDLAESGWLEYQGRVTTIVMSSEFAALSVVDFFQSDMMLRLNGNIKSLLWIKVAVYAASILLPLLWSRRQQLVDDDTQVTQLERALGLRLDASGGLTSELFRTYALNRGKDSNSR
;
A
#
# COMPACT_ATOMS: atom_id res chain seq x y z
N ARG A 1 37.36 32.70 14.98
CA ARG A 1 36.77 31.32 15.02
C ARG A 1 35.25 31.31 15.19
N GLN A 2 34.65 32.06 16.13
CA GLN A 2 33.18 32.13 16.29
C GLN A 2 32.45 32.78 15.10
N LEU A 3 32.97 33.89 14.55
CA LEU A 3 32.45 34.51 13.32
C LEU A 3 32.45 33.55 12.11
N LEU A 4 33.50 32.73 11.99
CA LEU A 4 33.62 31.74 10.91
C LEU A 4 32.60 30.59 11.05
N LYS A 5 32.26 30.18 12.29
CA LYS A 5 31.18 29.22 12.56
C LYS A 5 29.80 29.82 12.27
N LYS A 6 29.59 31.09 12.65
CA LYS A 6 28.33 31.83 12.41
C LYS A 6 28.02 31.96 10.91
N ASN A 7 29.02 32.31 10.11
CA ASN A 7 28.86 32.41 8.65
C ASN A 7 28.57 31.03 8.00
N LYS A 8 29.17 29.94 8.50
CA LYS A 8 28.87 28.58 8.00
C LYS A 8 27.42 28.16 8.29
N LEU A 9 26.91 28.46 9.49
CA LEU A 9 25.52 28.18 9.86
C LEU A 9 24.52 28.96 9.01
N ARG A 10 24.79 30.24 8.73
CA ARG A 10 23.94 31.07 7.86
C ARG A 10 23.90 30.56 6.41
N VAL A 11 25.06 30.19 5.86
CA VAL A 11 25.13 29.56 4.53
C VAL A 11 24.33 28.26 4.49
N LEU A 12 24.46 27.40 5.50
CA LEU A 12 23.69 26.16 5.59
C LEU A 12 22.17 26.42 5.67
N ALA A 13 21.74 27.43 6.42
CA ALA A 13 20.33 27.80 6.50
C ALA A 13 19.78 28.29 5.15
N VAL A 14 20.54 29.13 4.42
CA VAL A 14 20.14 29.59 3.09
C VAL A 14 20.04 28.41 2.11
N ILE A 15 21.03 27.52 2.08
CA ILE A 15 20.99 26.31 1.26
C ILE A 15 19.79 25.45 1.65
N GLY A 16 19.55 25.25 2.94
CA GLY A 16 18.42 24.49 3.45
C GLY A 16 17.08 25.02 2.94
N ASN A 17 16.90 26.34 2.90
CA ASN A 17 15.66 26.96 2.44
C ASN A 17 15.46 26.85 0.94
N TRP A 18 16.52 27.01 0.15
CA TRP A 18 16.47 26.74 -1.29
C TRP A 18 16.15 25.27 -1.58
N SER A 19 16.76 24.34 -0.84
CA SER A 19 16.47 22.91 -0.95
C SER A 19 15.02 22.60 -0.57
N LEU A 20 14.50 23.20 0.50
CA LEU A 20 13.12 23.04 0.94
C LEU A 20 12.13 23.60 -0.09
N TRP A 21 12.37 24.81 -0.60
CA TRP A 21 11.54 25.41 -1.65
C TRP A 21 11.53 24.53 -2.91
N THR A 22 12.70 24.04 -3.32
CA THR A 22 12.84 23.14 -4.47
C THR A 22 12.09 21.83 -4.24
N PHE A 23 12.22 21.24 -3.05
CA PHE A 23 11.53 20.02 -2.67
C PHE A 23 10.02 20.18 -2.72
N VAL A 24 9.46 21.20 -2.05
CA VAL A 24 8.00 21.46 -2.09
C VAL A 24 7.53 21.74 -3.52
N THR A 25 8.32 22.46 -4.31
CA THR A 25 8.01 22.73 -5.71
C THR A 25 7.95 21.45 -6.53
N ILE A 26 8.90 20.53 -6.37
CA ILE A 26 8.88 19.22 -7.05
C ILE A 26 7.63 18.43 -6.66
N LEU A 27 7.27 18.42 -5.37
CA LEU A 27 6.05 17.72 -4.92
C LEU A 27 4.81 18.31 -5.61
N ILE A 28 4.56 19.61 -5.49
CA ILE A 28 3.37 20.25 -6.07
C ILE A 28 3.37 20.14 -7.61
N PHE A 29 4.52 20.32 -8.26
CA PHE A 29 4.62 20.21 -9.72
C PHE A 29 4.39 18.78 -10.21
N GLY A 30 4.62 17.77 -9.37
CA GLY A 30 4.22 16.39 -9.65
C GLY A 30 2.73 16.23 -9.94
N GLN A 31 1.84 17.00 -9.30
CA GLN A 31 0.40 17.03 -9.65
C GLN A 31 0.15 17.70 -11.01
N PHE A 32 0.90 18.73 -11.40
CA PHE A 32 0.77 19.34 -12.74
C PHE A 32 1.22 18.39 -13.83
N LEU A 33 2.35 17.72 -13.64
CA LEU A 33 2.82 16.68 -14.56
C LEU A 33 1.77 15.57 -14.68
N GLY A 34 1.17 15.12 -13.57
CA GLY A 34 0.08 14.14 -13.62
C GLY A 34 -1.16 14.61 -14.39
N SER A 35 -1.44 15.92 -14.44
CA SER A 35 -2.56 16.44 -15.25
C SER A 35 -2.32 16.36 -16.76
N ILE A 36 -1.05 16.32 -17.19
CA ILE A 36 -0.65 16.16 -18.59
C ILE A 36 -0.41 14.68 -18.91
N TRP A 37 0.28 13.99 -18.01
CA TRP A 37 0.56 12.56 -18.04
C TRP A 37 -0.35 11.85 -17.06
N THR A 38 -1.58 11.57 -17.50
CA THR A 38 -2.59 10.88 -16.68
C THR A 38 -2.19 9.45 -16.33
N THR A 39 -1.25 8.87 -17.08
CA THR A 39 -0.81 7.48 -16.98
C THR A 39 0.69 7.40 -16.75
N VAL A 40 1.10 6.62 -15.75
CA VAL A 40 2.51 6.34 -15.43
C VAL A 40 2.73 4.84 -15.46
N ASN A 41 3.65 4.39 -16.31
CA ASN A 41 4.05 2.99 -16.42
C ASN A 41 5.37 2.78 -15.69
N SER A 42 5.45 1.71 -14.91
CA SER A 42 6.68 1.29 -14.24
C SER A 42 6.76 -0.22 -14.18
N VAL A 43 7.97 -0.77 -14.32
CA VAL A 43 8.22 -2.19 -14.07
C VAL A 43 8.85 -2.31 -12.69
N GLN A 44 8.29 -3.17 -11.86
CA GLN A 44 8.78 -3.39 -10.51
C GLN A 44 9.05 -4.87 -10.29
N HIS A 45 10.21 -5.13 -9.70
CA HIS A 45 10.50 -6.40 -9.08
C HIS A 45 9.88 -6.40 -7.69
N VAL A 46 9.05 -7.40 -7.41
CA VAL A 46 8.43 -7.59 -6.10
C VAL A 46 8.91 -8.92 -5.53
N GLN A 47 9.24 -8.91 -4.25
CA GLN A 47 9.63 -10.10 -3.53
C GLN A 47 8.95 -10.13 -2.16
N PHE A 48 8.33 -11.25 -1.82
CA PHE A 48 7.78 -11.53 -0.50
C PHE A 48 8.38 -12.83 0.04
N GLY A 49 8.61 -12.90 1.34
CA GLY A 49 9.26 -14.03 1.99
C GLY A 49 10.77 -14.08 1.76
N GLN A 50 11.37 -15.27 1.76
CA GLN A 50 12.82 -15.45 1.61
C GLN A 50 13.17 -16.61 0.69
N SER A 51 14.38 -16.59 0.13
CA SER A 51 14.87 -17.71 -0.70
C SER A 51 14.80 -19.03 0.07
N PRO A 52 14.37 -20.13 -0.57
CA PRO A 52 14.37 -21.46 0.03
C PRO A 52 15.75 -21.92 0.52
N ASP A 53 16.85 -21.36 -0.02
CA ASP A 53 18.22 -21.67 0.39
C ASP A 53 18.53 -21.30 1.85
N ARG A 54 17.74 -20.40 2.44
CA ARG A 54 17.87 -20.01 3.86
C ARG A 54 17.21 -21.01 4.81
N GLY A 55 16.55 -22.03 4.27
CA GLY A 55 15.85 -23.05 5.04
C GLY A 55 14.48 -22.63 5.54
N LEU A 56 13.87 -23.53 6.32
CA LEU A 56 12.54 -23.34 6.90
C LEU A 56 12.55 -22.21 7.93
N TYR A 57 11.52 -21.37 7.90
CA TYR A 57 11.36 -20.27 8.83
C TYR A 57 9.89 -20.10 9.24
N GLN A 58 9.69 -19.35 10.32
CA GLN A 58 8.36 -18.89 10.70
C GLN A 58 7.95 -17.76 9.76
N VAL A 59 7.01 -18.01 8.86
CA VAL A 59 6.38 -16.97 8.07
C VAL A 59 5.56 -16.11 9.02
N ALA A 60 5.72 -14.80 8.89
CA ALA A 60 5.12 -13.84 9.78
C ALA A 60 4.12 -12.98 9.01
N GLY A 61 2.95 -12.78 9.62
CA GLY A 61 1.80 -12.10 9.01
C GLY A 61 0.92 -13.08 8.21
N GLU A 62 -0.39 -12.83 8.21
CA GLU A 62 -1.39 -13.64 7.49
C GLU A 62 -1.72 -13.07 6.10
N SER A 63 -1.15 -11.94 5.71
CA SER A 63 -1.57 -11.22 4.50
C SER A 63 -0.87 -11.69 3.23
N ASP A 64 0.43 -11.93 3.29
CA ASP A 64 1.22 -12.17 2.08
C ASP A 64 1.34 -13.64 1.71
N GLU A 65 1.14 -14.54 2.68
CA GLU A 65 1.17 -15.97 2.43
C GLU A 65 -0.22 -16.49 2.00
N PRO A 66 -0.29 -17.22 0.88
CA PRO A 66 -1.53 -17.84 0.50
C PRO A 66 -1.76 -19.06 1.40
N TYR A 67 -2.84 -19.02 2.16
CA TYR A 67 -3.12 -20.05 3.16
C TYR A 67 -4.54 -20.60 3.04
N THR A 68 -4.74 -21.82 3.55
CA THR A 68 -6.02 -22.55 3.39
C THR A 68 -7.13 -22.07 4.32
N ASP A 69 -6.83 -21.10 5.18
CA ASP A 69 -7.70 -20.55 6.22
C ASP A 69 -8.87 -19.72 5.69
N ARG A 70 -8.69 -19.03 4.56
CA ARG A 70 -9.65 -18.11 3.91
C ARG A 70 -10.36 -18.70 2.68
N SER A 71 -10.53 -20.01 2.71
CA SER A 71 -11.04 -20.82 1.61
C SER A 71 -12.55 -20.78 1.42
N PHE A 72 -12.98 -21.09 0.20
CA PHE A 72 -14.39 -21.20 -0.13
C PHE A 72 -14.69 -22.23 -1.19
N VAL A 73 -15.98 -22.54 -1.30
CA VAL A 73 -16.51 -23.53 -2.21
C VAL A 73 -17.64 -22.93 -3.02
N CYS A 74 -17.81 -23.46 -4.23
CA CYS A 74 -18.94 -23.16 -5.07
C CYS A 74 -20.11 -24.06 -4.68
N SER A 75 -21.08 -23.50 -3.97
CA SER A 75 -22.25 -24.21 -3.44
C SER A 75 -23.49 -23.90 -4.28
N LEU A 76 -24.21 -24.93 -4.67
CA LEU A 76 -25.42 -24.86 -5.49
C LEU A 76 -26.57 -24.23 -4.69
N HIS A 77 -27.06 -23.09 -5.19
CA HIS A 77 -28.23 -22.40 -4.65
C HIS A 77 -29.27 -22.28 -5.78
N GLY A 78 -30.28 -23.15 -5.74
CA GLY A 78 -31.24 -23.28 -6.83
C GLY A 78 -30.58 -23.94 -8.05
N ARG A 79 -30.31 -23.15 -9.11
CA ARG A 79 -29.70 -23.63 -10.36
C ARG A 79 -28.30 -23.07 -10.63
N ILE A 80 -27.78 -22.24 -9.73
CA ILE A 80 -26.49 -21.54 -9.92
C ILE A 80 -25.56 -21.84 -8.74
N PHE A 81 -24.27 -21.92 -9.02
CA PHE A 81 -23.25 -22.07 -7.99
C PHE A 81 -22.87 -20.70 -7.45
N LYS A 82 -22.78 -20.57 -6.13
CA LYS A 82 -22.42 -19.33 -5.45
C LYS A 82 -21.26 -19.57 -4.48
N PRO A 83 -20.36 -18.59 -4.33
CA PRO A 83 -19.24 -18.71 -3.41
C PRO A 83 -19.76 -18.70 -1.96
N ARG A 84 -19.26 -19.64 -1.17
CA ARG A 84 -19.57 -19.79 0.25
C ARG A 84 -18.33 -20.21 1.01
N SER A 85 -17.99 -19.52 2.10
CA SER A 85 -16.83 -19.91 2.91
C SER A 85 -16.95 -21.35 3.39
N VAL A 86 -15.83 -22.07 3.40
CA VAL A 86 -15.79 -23.49 3.78
C VAL A 86 -16.39 -23.68 5.18
N GLN A 87 -16.06 -22.79 6.13
CA GLN A 87 -16.57 -22.87 7.50
C GLN A 87 -18.10 -22.72 7.57
N LYS A 88 -18.70 -21.85 6.74
CA LYS A 88 -20.17 -21.72 6.64
C LYS A 88 -20.81 -22.90 5.91
N ALA A 89 -20.10 -23.55 5.00
CA ALA A 89 -20.57 -24.75 4.30
C ALA A 89 -20.56 -25.97 5.23
N ILE A 90 -19.52 -26.12 6.04
CA ILE A 90 -19.40 -27.18 7.05
C ILE A 90 -20.56 -27.11 8.05
N LYS A 91 -20.87 -25.93 8.60
CA LYS A 91 -21.96 -25.74 9.59
C LYS A 91 -23.36 -26.12 9.10
N VAL A 92 -23.59 -26.08 7.79
CA VAL A 92 -24.90 -26.38 7.17
C VAL A 92 -24.97 -27.79 6.60
N SER A 93 -23.84 -28.46 6.42
CA SER A 93 -23.81 -29.83 5.91
C SER A 93 -24.41 -30.78 6.96
N SER A 94 -25.55 -31.38 6.63
CA SER A 94 -26.35 -32.23 7.51
C SER A 94 -25.91 -33.70 7.55
N THR A 95 -24.67 -34.02 7.15
CA THR A 95 -24.21 -35.40 6.94
C THR A 95 -23.03 -35.82 7.83
N ALA A 96 -23.08 -37.08 8.25
CA ALA A 96 -22.17 -37.76 9.16
C ALA A 96 -20.69 -37.53 8.82
N GLY A 97 -19.93 -37.01 9.78
CA GLY A 97 -18.48 -37.04 9.73
C GLY A 97 -18.00 -38.48 9.58
N VAL A 98 -17.12 -38.72 8.62
CA VAL A 98 -16.44 -40.00 8.48
C VAL A 98 -15.02 -39.82 9.00
N SER A 99 -14.47 -40.81 9.70
CA SER A 99 -13.08 -40.74 10.17
C SER A 99 -12.13 -40.54 8.98
N ALA A 100 -11.27 -39.52 9.07
CA ALA A 100 -10.05 -39.38 8.30
C ALA A 100 -9.04 -40.42 8.82
N SER A 101 -9.14 -41.65 8.32
CA SER A 101 -8.24 -42.77 8.62
C SER A 101 -7.23 -42.97 7.48
N ASP A 102 -6.22 -43.80 7.70
CA ASP A 102 -5.24 -44.17 6.65
C ASP A 102 -5.87 -44.78 5.39
N SER A 103 -7.11 -45.27 5.49
CA SER A 103 -7.90 -45.81 4.38
C SER A 103 -8.79 -44.80 3.66
N ARG A 104 -9.00 -43.60 4.23
CA ARG A 104 -9.80 -42.52 3.64
C ARG A 104 -8.99 -41.23 3.60
N ILE A 105 -8.25 -41.08 2.51
CA ILE A 105 -7.30 -39.97 2.29
C ILE A 105 -7.81 -38.96 1.24
N ASP A 106 -9.02 -39.16 0.74
CA ASP A 106 -9.66 -38.45 -0.39
C ASP A 106 -10.29 -37.09 -0.02
N GLY A 107 -9.86 -36.52 1.10
CA GLY A 107 -10.27 -35.19 1.56
C GLY A 107 -9.32 -34.09 1.10
N TYR A 108 -9.61 -32.86 1.48
CA TYR A 108 -8.65 -31.77 1.44
C TYR A 108 -8.53 -31.12 2.81
N ARG A 109 -7.31 -31.04 3.34
CA ARG A 109 -7.01 -30.51 4.67
C ARG A 109 -6.96 -28.99 4.65
N MET A 110 -7.62 -28.41 5.65
CA MET A 110 -7.79 -26.97 5.81
C MET A 110 -7.26 -26.52 7.16
N VAL A 111 -6.97 -25.22 7.26
CA VAL A 111 -6.79 -24.55 8.55
C VAL A 111 -8.06 -23.80 8.91
N SER A 112 -8.43 -23.84 10.18
CA SER A 112 -9.65 -23.18 10.65
C SER A 112 -9.39 -21.71 10.97
N ARG A 113 -10.13 -20.81 10.33
CA ARG A 113 -10.23 -19.39 10.72
C ARG A 113 -11.68 -19.00 10.96
N ASN A 114 -11.94 -18.47 12.14
CA ASN A 114 -13.26 -18.03 12.53
C ASN A 114 -13.54 -16.64 11.91
N GLN A 115 -14.79 -16.41 11.48
CA GLN A 115 -15.32 -15.09 11.07
C GLN A 115 -14.81 -14.50 9.74
N PHE A 116 -14.24 -15.29 8.83
CA PHE A 116 -13.96 -14.79 7.48
C PHE A 116 -15.25 -14.55 6.67
N GLU A 117 -15.44 -13.33 6.18
CA GLU A 117 -16.53 -12.93 5.30
C GLU A 117 -16.03 -12.13 4.09
N PHE A 118 -16.68 -12.34 2.95
CA PHE A 118 -16.35 -11.63 1.72
C PHE A 118 -16.90 -10.21 1.73
N GLY A 119 -16.08 -9.28 1.24
CA GLY A 119 -16.57 -8.02 0.70
C GLY A 119 -17.45 -8.25 -0.53
N LEU A 120 -18.33 -7.28 -0.83
CA LEU A 120 -19.28 -7.37 -1.94
C LEU A 120 -18.60 -7.58 -3.31
N GLU A 121 -17.45 -6.92 -3.53
CA GLU A 121 -16.69 -7.04 -4.79
C GLU A 121 -16.06 -8.43 -4.95
N ALA A 122 -15.41 -8.93 -3.91
CA ALA A 122 -14.85 -10.29 -3.88
C ALA A 122 -15.95 -11.34 -4.11
N TYR A 123 -17.13 -11.17 -3.49
CA TYR A 123 -18.26 -12.06 -3.70
C TYR A 123 -18.72 -12.11 -5.18
N ARG A 124 -18.81 -10.96 -5.85
CA ARG A 124 -19.20 -10.90 -7.27
C ARG A 124 -18.17 -11.60 -8.16
N MET A 125 -16.91 -11.32 -7.92
CA MET A 125 -15.82 -11.91 -8.67
C MET A 125 -15.77 -13.44 -8.49
N TYR A 126 -15.86 -13.93 -7.25
CA TYR A 126 -15.88 -15.36 -6.97
C TYR A 126 -17.15 -16.05 -7.48
N SER A 127 -18.24 -15.32 -7.68
CA SER A 127 -19.42 -15.85 -8.39
C SER A 127 -19.08 -16.17 -9.84
N ASN A 128 -18.36 -15.28 -10.53
CA ASN A 128 -17.88 -15.55 -11.90
C ASN A 128 -16.91 -16.74 -11.94
N VAL A 129 -16.01 -16.85 -10.96
CA VAL A 129 -15.11 -18.02 -10.84
C VAL A 129 -15.92 -19.31 -10.68
N CYS A 130 -16.95 -19.31 -9.83
CA CYS A 130 -17.81 -20.46 -9.66
C CYS A 130 -18.57 -20.85 -10.93
N ASP A 131 -19.04 -19.88 -11.71
CA ASP A 131 -19.71 -20.16 -12.99
C ASP A 131 -18.74 -20.80 -13.99
N ILE A 132 -17.50 -20.32 -14.06
CA ILE A 132 -16.49 -20.85 -14.98
C ILE A 132 -16.03 -22.25 -14.56
N VAL A 133 -15.74 -22.45 -13.27
CA VAL A 133 -15.38 -23.77 -12.75
C VAL A 133 -16.52 -24.76 -12.97
N ALA A 134 -17.77 -24.35 -12.78
CA ALA A 134 -18.93 -25.22 -13.06
C ALA A 134 -19.03 -25.56 -14.55
N ALA A 135 -18.86 -24.58 -15.43
CA ALA A 135 -18.98 -24.76 -16.88
C ALA A 135 -17.82 -25.57 -17.50
N LYS A 136 -16.63 -25.54 -16.88
CA LYS A 136 -15.40 -26.14 -17.40
C LYS A 136 -14.88 -27.30 -16.55
N LEU A 137 -15.68 -27.81 -15.61
CA LEU A 137 -15.24 -28.83 -14.65
C LEU A 137 -14.66 -30.06 -15.34
N ASP A 138 -15.34 -30.59 -16.36
CA ASP A 138 -14.90 -31.79 -17.09
C ASP A 138 -13.54 -31.59 -17.76
N THR A 139 -13.31 -30.40 -18.34
CA THR A 139 -12.02 -30.03 -18.94
C THR A 139 -10.93 -29.93 -17.89
N ILE A 140 -11.20 -29.28 -16.75
CA ILE A 140 -10.23 -29.16 -15.65
C ILE A 140 -9.86 -30.55 -15.11
N VAL A 141 -10.86 -31.41 -14.90
CA VAL A 141 -10.65 -32.81 -14.46
C VAL A 141 -9.80 -33.56 -15.47
N HIS A 142 -10.11 -33.46 -16.76
CA HIS A 142 -9.34 -34.10 -17.82
C HIS A 142 -7.87 -33.67 -17.81
N ILE A 143 -7.59 -32.36 -17.70
CA ILE A 143 -6.23 -31.81 -17.62
C ILE A 143 -5.50 -32.36 -16.39
N CYS A 144 -6.13 -32.32 -15.20
CA CYS A 144 -5.54 -32.87 -13.98
C CYS A 144 -5.22 -34.36 -14.11
N THR A 145 -6.12 -35.16 -14.70
CA THR A 145 -5.88 -36.58 -14.93
C THR A 145 -4.75 -36.82 -15.93
N ALA A 146 -4.68 -36.04 -17.01
CA ALA A 146 -3.58 -36.11 -17.97
C ALA A 146 -2.21 -35.77 -17.35
N LEU A 147 -2.19 -35.00 -16.26
CA LEU A 147 -1.01 -34.64 -15.48
C LEU A 147 -0.66 -35.64 -14.36
N GLY A 148 -1.41 -36.75 -14.27
CA GLY A 148 -1.15 -37.85 -13.34
C GLY A 148 -1.89 -37.77 -12.00
N TYR A 149 -2.82 -36.82 -11.83
CA TYR A 149 -3.64 -36.74 -10.62
C TYR A 149 -4.87 -37.64 -10.72
N ASN A 150 -5.15 -38.39 -9.65
CA ASN A 150 -6.37 -39.18 -9.53
C ASN A 150 -7.46 -38.39 -8.80
N VAL A 151 -8.02 -37.39 -9.48
CA VAL A 151 -8.96 -36.41 -8.88
C VAL A 151 -10.34 -37.00 -8.57
N THR A 152 -10.95 -36.54 -7.47
CA THR A 152 -12.33 -36.88 -7.10
C THR A 152 -13.33 -35.98 -7.84
N ILE A 153 -14.42 -36.57 -8.33
CA ILE A 153 -15.47 -35.86 -9.10
C ILE A 153 -16.84 -35.89 -8.43
N ASP A 154 -17.02 -36.69 -7.39
CA ASP A 154 -18.33 -37.01 -6.83
C ASP A 154 -18.79 -35.95 -5.82
N LYS A 155 -18.01 -35.71 -4.78
CA LYS A 155 -18.33 -34.79 -3.69
C LYS A 155 -17.04 -34.21 -3.13
N LEU A 156 -17.13 -32.96 -2.73
CA LEU A 156 -16.04 -32.33 -2.02
C LEU A 156 -16.00 -32.83 -0.57
N ARG A 157 -14.83 -33.28 -0.13
CA ARG A 157 -14.56 -33.75 1.23
C ARG A 157 -13.53 -32.84 1.88
N ILE A 158 -13.82 -32.37 3.09
CA ILE A 158 -12.98 -31.42 3.82
C ILE A 158 -12.54 -32.04 5.14
N VAL A 159 -11.25 -31.89 5.45
CA VAL A 159 -10.71 -32.12 6.79
C VAL A 159 -10.55 -30.74 7.46
N PRO A 160 -11.38 -30.40 8.45
CA PRO A 160 -11.62 -29.01 8.87
C PRO A 160 -10.48 -28.35 9.64
N ASP A 161 -9.47 -29.13 10.05
CA ASP A 161 -8.30 -28.64 10.75
C ASP A 161 -7.07 -29.52 10.49
N VAL A 162 -5.88 -28.98 10.74
CA VAL A 162 -4.59 -29.63 10.51
C VAL A 162 -4.50 -30.95 11.26
N ASN A 163 -5.02 -31.00 12.48
CA ASN A 163 -5.00 -32.17 13.35
C ASN A 163 -6.34 -32.89 13.44
N SER A 164 -7.34 -32.46 12.67
CA SER A 164 -8.64 -33.14 12.67
C SER A 164 -8.49 -34.56 12.14
N LYS A 165 -9.18 -35.48 12.82
CA LYS A 165 -9.40 -36.88 12.41
C LYS A 165 -10.76 -37.05 11.76
N ASP A 166 -11.50 -35.97 11.55
CA ASP A 166 -12.83 -36.00 10.95
C ASP A 166 -12.74 -35.50 9.52
N MET A 167 -13.49 -36.16 8.64
CA MET A 167 -13.67 -35.75 7.26
C MET A 167 -15.16 -35.52 7.00
N ILE A 168 -15.47 -34.36 6.46
CA ILE A 168 -16.84 -33.88 6.26
C ILE A 168 -17.08 -33.81 4.75
N SER A 169 -18.10 -34.53 4.28
CA SER A 169 -18.55 -34.40 2.89
C SER A 169 -19.50 -33.22 2.78
N LEU A 170 -19.16 -32.27 1.92
CA LEU A 170 -20.01 -31.13 1.59
C LEU A 170 -21.01 -31.55 0.50
N LEU A 171 -22.29 -31.32 0.77
CA LEU A 171 -23.37 -31.57 -0.19
C LEU A 171 -23.57 -30.34 -1.07
N ASN A 172 -24.01 -30.58 -2.31
CA ASN A 172 -24.38 -29.50 -3.24
C ASN A 172 -23.22 -28.52 -3.49
N THR A 173 -21.99 -29.02 -3.61
CA THR A 173 -20.81 -28.22 -3.94
C THR A 173 -20.06 -28.84 -5.12
N LEU A 174 -19.37 -28.02 -5.91
CA LEU A 174 -18.38 -28.51 -6.87
C LEU A 174 -17.23 -29.23 -6.12
N PRO A 175 -16.52 -30.20 -6.74
CA PRO A 175 -15.38 -30.89 -6.14
C PRO A 175 -14.10 -30.03 -6.11
N VAL A 176 -14.24 -28.70 -6.12
CA VAL A 176 -13.14 -27.74 -6.22
C VAL A 176 -13.18 -26.80 -5.03
N ILE A 177 -12.03 -26.61 -4.40
CA ILE A 177 -11.81 -25.62 -3.34
C ILE A 177 -11.11 -24.43 -3.96
N ILE A 178 -11.57 -23.23 -3.63
CA ILE A 178 -10.92 -22.00 -4.05
C ILE A 178 -10.20 -21.40 -2.85
N LEU A 179 -8.94 -21.05 -3.06
CA LEU A 179 -7.96 -20.61 -2.07
C LEU A 179 -7.46 -19.22 -2.47
N PRO A 180 -8.06 -18.14 -1.94
CA PRO A 180 -7.55 -16.78 -2.13
C PRO A 180 -6.13 -16.64 -1.61
N TYR A 181 -5.31 -15.81 -2.27
CA TYR A 181 -3.96 -15.51 -1.75
C TYR A 181 -4.02 -14.70 -0.46
N TYR A 182 -5.03 -13.85 -0.31
CA TYR A 182 -5.24 -12.99 0.85
C TYR A 182 -6.73 -12.62 0.99
N ASP A 183 -7.09 -11.89 2.04
CA ASP A 183 -8.49 -11.57 2.32
C ASP A 183 -9.07 -10.66 1.22
N ASN A 184 -10.18 -11.08 0.60
CA ASN A 184 -10.79 -10.41 -0.56
C ASN A 184 -9.87 -10.31 -1.80
N SER A 185 -8.87 -11.19 -1.92
CA SER A 185 -7.96 -11.20 -3.06
C SER A 185 -8.68 -11.45 -4.37
N GLN A 186 -8.35 -10.69 -5.41
CA GLN A 186 -8.78 -11.02 -6.78
C GLN A 186 -7.97 -12.17 -7.39
N PHE A 187 -7.03 -12.72 -6.64
CA PHE A 187 -6.26 -13.87 -7.07
C PHE A 187 -6.60 -15.04 -6.16
N SER A 188 -6.78 -16.19 -6.79
CA SER A 188 -7.01 -17.43 -6.08
C SER A 188 -6.41 -18.57 -6.88
N ARG A 189 -5.88 -19.54 -6.15
CA ARG A 189 -5.62 -20.87 -6.68
C ARG A 189 -6.80 -21.78 -6.35
N CYS A 190 -6.92 -22.85 -7.10
CA CYS A 190 -7.95 -23.85 -6.92
C CYS A 190 -7.31 -25.20 -6.62
N ALA A 191 -8.01 -26.05 -5.88
CA ALA A 191 -7.56 -27.40 -5.57
C ALA A 191 -8.68 -28.41 -5.78
N ILE A 192 -8.35 -29.52 -6.45
CA ILE A 192 -9.21 -30.71 -6.55
C ILE A 192 -8.54 -31.83 -5.76
N PRO A 193 -9.16 -32.33 -4.66
CA PRO A 193 -8.60 -33.44 -3.91
C PRO A 193 -8.64 -34.73 -4.75
N GLY A 194 -7.57 -35.52 -4.61
CA GLY A 194 -7.44 -36.82 -5.25
C GLY A 194 -7.82 -37.98 -4.33
N SER A 195 -8.32 -39.07 -4.92
CA SER A 195 -8.65 -40.29 -4.16
C SER A 195 -7.41 -41.02 -3.62
N ASP A 196 -6.24 -40.65 -4.11
CA ASP A 196 -4.92 -41.15 -3.72
C ASP A 196 -4.22 -40.26 -2.67
N GLY A 197 -4.92 -39.27 -2.12
CA GLY A 197 -4.41 -38.39 -1.08
C GLY A 197 -3.62 -37.18 -1.59
N SER A 198 -3.25 -37.15 -2.87
CA SER A 198 -2.68 -35.95 -3.50
C SER A 198 -3.79 -34.95 -3.86
N ALA A 199 -3.42 -33.81 -4.46
CA ALA A 199 -4.38 -32.84 -4.97
C ALA A 199 -3.86 -32.16 -6.23
N CYS A 200 -4.73 -31.94 -7.20
CA CYS A 200 -4.42 -31.10 -8.35
C CYS A 200 -4.60 -29.63 -7.93
N ILE A 201 -3.50 -28.88 -7.78
CA ILE A 201 -3.52 -27.44 -7.52
C ILE A 201 -3.31 -26.72 -8.83
N PHE A 202 -4.20 -25.78 -9.15
CA PHE A 202 -4.21 -25.09 -10.41
C PHE A 202 -4.63 -23.63 -10.28
N HIS A 203 -4.21 -22.80 -11.22
CA HIS A 203 -4.48 -21.38 -11.27
C HIS A 203 -5.30 -21.07 -12.52
N LEU A 204 -6.36 -20.29 -12.34
CA LEU A 204 -7.16 -19.79 -13.46
C LEU A 204 -6.59 -18.44 -13.88
N ILE A 205 -6.23 -18.31 -15.16
CA ILE A 205 -5.55 -17.13 -15.70
C ILE A 205 -6.41 -16.48 -16.79
N ASP A 206 -6.58 -15.17 -16.70
CA ASP A 206 -7.22 -14.33 -17.70
C ASP A 206 -6.34 -14.17 -18.95
N THR A 207 -6.96 -13.96 -20.11
CA THR A 207 -6.24 -13.51 -21.31
C THR A 207 -6.84 -12.19 -21.81
N PRO A 208 -6.03 -11.23 -22.27
CA PRO A 208 -6.50 -9.90 -22.64
C PRO A 208 -7.42 -9.87 -23.88
N HIS A 209 -7.58 -10.99 -24.60
CA HIS A 209 -8.34 -11.07 -25.85
C HIS A 209 -9.35 -12.24 -25.90
N ARG A 210 -9.56 -12.98 -24.81
CA ARG A 210 -10.55 -14.07 -24.75
C ARG A 210 -11.50 -13.88 -23.57
N GLU A 211 -12.37 -14.88 -23.37
CA GLU A 211 -13.20 -15.00 -22.17
C GLU A 211 -12.33 -14.95 -20.91
N ALA A 212 -12.87 -14.36 -19.83
CA ALA A 212 -12.23 -14.39 -18.53
C ALA A 212 -11.89 -15.82 -18.12
N TYR A 213 -10.73 -16.00 -17.50
CA TYR A 213 -10.19 -17.28 -17.05
C TYR A 213 -10.17 -18.35 -18.15
N SER A 214 -9.56 -18.04 -19.30
CA SER A 214 -9.47 -18.96 -20.43
C SER A 214 -8.34 -20.00 -20.30
N ILE A 215 -7.40 -19.81 -19.37
CA ILE A 215 -6.23 -20.68 -19.21
C ILE A 215 -6.21 -21.30 -17.81
N VAL A 216 -5.84 -22.58 -17.75
CA VAL A 216 -5.47 -23.29 -16.51
C VAL A 216 -3.97 -23.51 -16.49
N ARG A 217 -3.31 -23.01 -15.44
CA ARG A 217 -1.90 -23.28 -15.14
C ARG A 217 -1.78 -24.28 -14.01
N VAL A 218 -0.99 -25.33 -14.21
CA VAL A 218 -0.91 -26.46 -13.28
C VAL A 218 0.42 -27.20 -13.44
N MET A 219 1.01 -27.66 -12.33
CA MET A 219 2.18 -28.54 -12.37
C MET A 219 1.78 -29.99 -12.58
N SER A 220 2.66 -30.81 -13.17
CA SER A 220 2.46 -32.27 -13.16
C SER A 220 2.57 -32.82 -11.75
N ARG A 221 1.87 -33.92 -11.46
CA ARG A 221 1.93 -34.56 -10.14
C ARG A 221 3.36 -34.92 -9.74
N VAL A 222 4.08 -35.60 -10.64
CA VAL A 222 5.45 -36.06 -10.39
C VAL A 222 6.36 -34.88 -10.05
N ALA A 223 6.25 -33.78 -10.81
CA ALA A 223 7.05 -32.58 -10.54
C ALA A 223 6.69 -31.97 -9.18
N ARG A 224 5.39 -31.67 -8.92
CA ARG A 224 4.95 -31.10 -7.64
C ARG A 224 5.43 -31.92 -6.45
N GLU A 225 5.22 -33.24 -6.49
CA GLU A 225 5.55 -34.12 -5.36
C GLU A 225 7.07 -34.22 -5.14
N LYS A 226 7.85 -34.38 -6.21
CA LYS A 226 9.32 -34.41 -6.15
C LYS A 226 9.87 -33.09 -5.60
N THR A 227 9.43 -31.96 -6.16
CA THR A 227 9.87 -30.62 -5.75
C THR A 227 9.54 -30.33 -4.29
N THR A 228 8.36 -30.72 -3.82
CA THR A 228 7.97 -30.55 -2.41
C THR A 228 8.94 -31.28 -1.48
N ILE A 229 9.27 -32.53 -1.81
CA ILE A 229 10.17 -33.38 -1.01
C ILE A 229 11.59 -32.81 -1.00
N GLU A 230 12.09 -32.38 -2.16
CA GLU A 230 13.43 -31.79 -2.32
C GLU A 230 13.55 -30.48 -1.55
N LEU A 231 12.57 -29.58 -1.68
CA LEU A 231 12.55 -28.30 -0.97
C LEU A 231 12.50 -28.49 0.55
N LEU A 232 11.69 -29.43 1.04
CA LEU A 232 11.59 -29.71 2.47
C LEU A 232 12.82 -30.44 3.03
N GLY A 233 13.59 -31.13 2.19
CA GLY A 233 14.66 -32.02 2.64
C GLY A 233 14.17 -33.19 3.50
N ARG A 234 12.89 -33.60 3.31
CA ARG A 234 12.19 -34.59 4.15
C ARG A 234 11.63 -35.72 3.30
N PRO A 235 12.44 -36.69 2.85
CA PRO A 235 11.97 -37.81 2.03
C PRO A 235 11.20 -38.86 2.84
N GLY A 236 10.45 -39.72 2.12
CA GLY A 236 9.80 -40.90 2.70
C GLY A 236 8.41 -40.68 3.32
N GLY A 237 7.90 -39.44 3.30
CA GLY A 237 6.53 -39.12 3.70
C GLY A 237 5.49 -39.57 2.67
N THR A 238 4.22 -39.28 2.96
CA THR A 238 3.08 -39.71 2.15
C THR A 238 2.10 -38.55 1.91
N TRP A 239 1.45 -38.54 0.75
CA TRP A 239 0.41 -37.56 0.45
C TRP A 239 -0.93 -38.03 1.02
N LYS A 240 -1.54 -37.21 1.87
CA LYS A 240 -2.87 -37.44 2.42
C LYS A 240 -3.65 -36.13 2.47
N HIS A 241 -4.91 -36.20 2.08
CA HIS A 241 -5.82 -35.06 2.12
C HIS A 241 -5.29 -33.80 1.40
N GLY A 242 -4.59 -33.97 0.28
CA GLY A 242 -3.98 -32.91 -0.52
C GLY A 242 -2.68 -32.32 0.03
N TRP A 243 -2.20 -32.80 1.19
CA TRP A 243 -1.00 -32.32 1.90
C TRP A 243 0.05 -33.44 1.99
N TYR A 244 1.31 -33.04 2.14
CA TYR A 244 2.40 -33.98 2.37
C TYR A 244 2.58 -34.21 3.89
N GLU A 245 2.52 -35.45 4.33
CA GLU A 245 2.76 -35.86 5.72
C GLU A 245 4.15 -36.52 5.82
N ASP A 246 5.09 -35.87 6.51
CA ASP A 246 6.45 -36.39 6.69
C ASP A 246 6.53 -37.49 7.78
N LEU A 247 7.70 -38.12 7.92
CA LEU A 247 7.94 -39.19 8.89
C LEU A 247 7.93 -38.70 10.34
N ASP A 248 8.13 -37.40 10.57
CA ASP A 248 8.09 -36.78 11.90
C ASP A 248 6.66 -36.36 12.30
N GLY A 249 5.67 -36.60 11.43
CA GLY A 249 4.26 -36.23 11.62
C GLY A 249 3.93 -34.78 11.23
N GLY A 250 4.87 -34.06 10.63
CA GLY A 250 4.65 -32.75 10.04
C GLY A 250 3.74 -32.83 8.81
N LYS A 251 2.78 -31.90 8.71
CA LYS A 251 1.81 -31.83 7.61
C LYS A 251 2.03 -30.54 6.84
N TRP A 252 2.30 -30.67 5.54
CA TRP A 252 2.79 -29.58 4.71
C TRP A 252 1.84 -29.35 3.52
N HIS A 253 1.24 -28.17 3.47
CA HIS A 253 0.63 -27.66 2.25
C HIS A 253 1.75 -27.34 1.28
N SER A 254 1.60 -27.68 0.00
CA SER A 254 2.57 -27.30 -1.02
C SER A 254 1.89 -26.82 -2.29
N ASP A 255 2.24 -25.61 -2.70
CA ASP A 255 1.93 -24.98 -3.96
C ASP A 255 3.22 -24.32 -4.48
N VAL A 256 3.69 -24.79 -5.62
CA VAL A 256 4.90 -24.29 -6.26
C VAL A 256 4.55 -24.04 -7.71
N VAL A 257 4.83 -22.85 -8.21
CA VAL A 257 4.47 -22.47 -9.57
C VAL A 257 5.46 -21.42 -10.07
N ALA A 258 6.04 -21.66 -11.24
CA ALA A 258 6.79 -20.65 -11.97
C ALA A 258 6.14 -20.42 -13.32
N SER A 259 5.99 -19.15 -13.70
CA SER A 259 5.43 -18.74 -14.99
C SER A 259 6.48 -18.69 -16.10
N ASN A 260 7.77 -18.76 -15.78
CA ASN A 260 8.86 -18.63 -16.74
C ASN A 260 9.60 -19.96 -16.93
N VAL A 261 9.87 -20.32 -18.19
CA VAL A 261 10.58 -21.55 -18.57
C VAL A 261 12.06 -21.49 -18.20
N THR A 262 12.64 -20.29 -18.06
CA THR A 262 14.07 -20.14 -17.75
C THR A 262 14.40 -20.24 -16.27
N SER A 263 13.43 -20.13 -15.36
CA SER A 263 13.62 -20.24 -13.92
C SER A 263 13.59 -21.71 -13.49
N SER A 264 14.74 -22.39 -13.60
CA SER A 264 15.00 -23.79 -13.23
C SER A 264 13.99 -24.84 -13.79
N PRO A 265 14.47 -25.85 -14.54
CA PRO A 265 13.59 -26.80 -15.24
C PRO A 265 12.65 -27.62 -14.33
N ASP A 266 12.90 -27.67 -13.03
CA ASP A 266 12.08 -28.44 -12.07
C ASP A 266 10.80 -27.72 -11.60
N PHE A 267 10.62 -26.41 -11.84
CA PHE A 267 9.49 -25.60 -11.31
C PHE A 267 8.46 -25.17 -12.36
N HIS A 268 8.57 -25.69 -13.58
CA HIS A 268 7.75 -25.22 -14.69
C HIS A 268 6.30 -25.71 -14.60
N ALA A 269 5.36 -24.78 -14.52
CA ALA A 269 3.94 -25.08 -14.65
C ALA A 269 3.53 -25.15 -16.13
N ARG A 270 2.55 -25.99 -16.43
CA ARG A 270 2.05 -26.19 -17.80
C ARG A 270 0.72 -25.45 -17.94
N ASP A 271 0.56 -24.78 -19.08
CA ASP A 271 -0.60 -23.96 -19.37
C ASP A 271 -1.52 -24.67 -20.37
N PHE A 272 -2.82 -24.69 -20.09
CA PHE A 272 -3.81 -25.36 -20.91
C PHE A 272 -4.98 -24.42 -21.23
N ASP A 273 -5.44 -24.47 -22.47
CA ASP A 273 -6.63 -23.77 -22.93
C ASP A 273 -7.91 -24.47 -22.41
N LEU A 274 -8.78 -23.75 -21.68
CA LEU A 274 -10.03 -24.31 -21.16
C LEU A 274 -11.12 -24.54 -22.21
N GLN A 275 -10.98 -23.97 -23.42
CA GLN A 275 -11.89 -24.22 -24.52
C GLN A 275 -11.46 -25.44 -25.34
N THR A 276 -10.17 -25.56 -25.63
CA THR A 276 -9.66 -26.63 -26.52
C THR A 276 -9.07 -27.83 -25.76
N SER A 277 -8.82 -27.68 -24.45
CA SER A 277 -8.09 -28.66 -23.60
C SER A 277 -6.66 -28.94 -24.07
N GLN A 278 -6.11 -28.11 -24.97
CA GLN A 278 -4.75 -28.27 -25.49
C GLN A 278 -3.75 -27.48 -24.67
N GLU A 279 -2.54 -28.04 -24.55
CA GLU A 279 -1.42 -27.35 -23.91
C GLU A 279 -0.94 -26.19 -24.78
N ILE A 280 -0.66 -25.05 -24.13
CA ILE A 280 -0.12 -23.84 -24.74
C ILE A 280 1.34 -23.71 -24.31
N VAL A 281 2.24 -23.53 -25.28
CA VAL A 281 3.67 -23.33 -25.00
C VAL A 281 3.98 -21.84 -24.89
N CYS A 282 4.22 -21.37 -23.67
CA CYS A 282 4.38 -19.95 -23.35
C CYS A 282 5.79 -19.37 -23.48
N SER A 283 6.70 -20.06 -24.16
CA SER A 283 8.11 -19.68 -24.26
C SER A 283 8.47 -18.68 -25.37
N ALA A 284 7.54 -18.34 -26.29
CA ALA A 284 7.86 -17.58 -27.52
C ALA A 284 7.00 -16.33 -27.80
N SER A 285 5.80 -16.20 -27.23
CA SER A 285 4.87 -15.09 -27.51
C SER A 285 4.13 -14.70 -26.23
N THR A 286 4.38 -13.49 -25.72
CA THR A 286 3.64 -12.89 -24.59
C THR A 286 2.21 -12.50 -24.97
N LYS A 287 1.84 -12.56 -26.25
CA LYS A 287 0.50 -12.19 -26.72
C LYS A 287 -0.54 -13.29 -26.55
N ASP A 288 -0.10 -14.55 -26.55
CA ASP A 288 -1.00 -15.72 -26.49
C ASP A 288 -1.06 -16.35 -25.09
N CYS A 289 -0.18 -15.91 -24.18
CA CYS A 289 -0.11 -16.40 -22.82
C CYS A 289 -0.75 -15.42 -21.86
N GLY A 290 -1.57 -15.97 -20.96
CA GLY A 290 -2.34 -15.18 -20.01
C GLY A 290 -1.42 -14.32 -19.17
N VAL A 291 -1.64 -13.01 -19.25
CA VAL A 291 -1.12 -12.05 -18.28
C VAL A 291 -2.14 -12.03 -17.17
N GLN A 292 -1.70 -12.34 -15.94
CA GLN A 292 -2.56 -12.11 -14.79
C GLN A 292 -2.61 -10.59 -14.57
N SER A 293 -3.70 -9.98 -15.05
CA SER A 293 -3.94 -8.55 -14.93
C SER A 293 -4.88 -8.30 -13.76
N MET A 294 -4.53 -7.34 -12.91
CA MET A 294 -5.37 -6.89 -11.82
C MET A 294 -5.59 -5.41 -11.95
N THR A 295 -6.86 -5.03 -12.00
CA THR A 295 -7.26 -3.63 -11.97
C THR A 295 -7.91 -3.32 -10.63
N GLN A 296 -7.32 -2.37 -9.91
CA GLN A 296 -7.82 -1.83 -8.66
C GLN A 296 -8.20 -0.36 -8.86
N THR A 297 -9.34 0.03 -8.29
CA THR A 297 -9.85 1.40 -8.39
C THR A 297 -9.98 2.04 -7.02
N TRP A 298 -9.61 3.32 -6.92
CA TRP A 298 -9.97 4.18 -5.81
C TRP A 298 -10.74 5.42 -6.29
N GLY A 299 -12.05 5.36 -6.09
CA GLY A 299 -13.03 6.26 -6.67
C GLY A 299 -13.10 6.10 -8.18
N SER A 300 -13.64 7.12 -8.84
CA SER A 300 -13.60 7.24 -10.30
C SER A 300 -12.30 7.87 -10.81
N GLN A 301 -11.38 8.23 -9.92
CA GLN A 301 -10.24 9.09 -10.24
C GLN A 301 -8.90 8.35 -10.27
N LEU A 302 -8.76 7.26 -9.51
CA LEU A 302 -7.49 6.52 -9.40
C LEU A 302 -7.69 5.09 -9.89
N LEU A 303 -6.87 4.70 -10.86
CA LEU A 303 -6.81 3.35 -11.39
C LEU A 303 -5.40 2.82 -11.22
N LEU A 304 -5.28 1.58 -10.79
CA LEU A 304 -4.03 0.85 -10.73
C LEU A 304 -4.23 -0.46 -11.47
N THR A 305 -3.52 -0.64 -12.57
CA THR A 305 -3.48 -1.91 -13.30
C THR A 305 -2.10 -2.53 -13.11
N GLU A 306 -2.07 -3.75 -12.59
CA GLU A 306 -0.87 -4.56 -12.44
C GLU A 306 -0.95 -5.74 -13.40
N ASN A 307 0.04 -5.86 -14.28
CA ASN A 307 0.20 -6.95 -15.21
C ASN A 307 1.38 -7.79 -14.75
N GLU A 308 1.12 -9.01 -14.32
CA GLU A 308 2.16 -9.96 -13.94
C GLU A 308 2.85 -10.51 -15.19
N VAL A 309 4.09 -10.08 -15.43
CA VAL A 309 4.87 -10.47 -16.61
C VAL A 309 5.54 -11.81 -16.38
N SER A 310 6.10 -12.01 -15.19
CA SER A 310 6.66 -13.28 -14.76
C SER A 310 6.59 -13.41 -13.26
N SER A 311 6.38 -14.62 -12.75
CA SER A 311 6.48 -14.89 -11.33
C SER A 311 6.93 -16.30 -11.01
N THR A 312 7.48 -16.42 -9.81
CA THR A 312 7.80 -17.66 -9.14
C THR A 312 7.18 -17.58 -7.76
N SER A 313 6.30 -18.53 -7.44
CA SER A 313 5.72 -18.67 -6.11
C SER A 313 6.07 -20.04 -5.56
N ILE A 314 6.67 -20.06 -4.37
CA ILE A 314 7.00 -21.26 -3.61
C ILE A 314 6.29 -21.10 -2.27
N VAL A 315 5.32 -21.97 -2.00
CA VAL A 315 4.56 -21.99 -0.76
C VAL A 315 4.56 -23.43 -0.28
N THR A 316 5.41 -23.74 0.69
CA THR A 316 5.39 -25.04 1.38
C THR A 316 5.36 -24.83 2.87
N LEU A 317 4.17 -24.90 3.47
CA LEU A 317 3.91 -24.44 4.84
C LEU A 317 3.12 -25.47 5.64
N ASN A 318 3.44 -25.57 6.94
CA ASN A 318 2.66 -26.38 7.86
C ASN A 318 1.47 -25.61 8.46
N GLY A 319 0.71 -26.29 9.31
CA GLY A 319 -0.43 -25.76 10.09
C GLY A 319 -0.17 -24.54 10.98
N PHE A 320 1.10 -24.20 11.21
CA PHE A 320 1.56 -23.17 12.14
C PHE A 320 2.34 -22.07 11.42
N HIS A 321 2.17 -21.92 10.09
CA HIS A 321 2.87 -20.92 9.28
C HIS A 321 4.41 -21.07 9.31
N PHE A 322 4.89 -22.29 9.55
CA PHE A 322 6.31 -22.61 9.50
C PHE A 322 6.61 -23.39 8.22
N GLY A 323 7.62 -22.96 7.47
CA GLY A 323 8.06 -23.63 6.25
C GLY A 323 8.81 -22.72 5.28
N LEU A 324 8.53 -22.88 3.98
CA LEU A 324 9.12 -22.12 2.88
C LEU A 324 8.05 -21.24 2.24
N PHE A 325 8.34 -19.94 2.16
CA PHE A 325 7.52 -18.99 1.44
C PHE A 325 8.41 -18.02 0.70
N LEU A 326 8.26 -17.99 -0.63
CA LEU A 326 8.83 -17.03 -1.54
C LEU A 326 7.79 -16.71 -2.61
N TYR A 327 7.51 -15.43 -2.82
CA TYR A 327 6.91 -14.96 -4.06
C TYR A 327 7.87 -13.96 -4.66
N GLU A 328 8.24 -14.16 -5.92
CA GLU A 328 9.10 -13.26 -6.67
C GLU A 328 8.44 -13.01 -8.03
N GLY A 329 8.31 -11.74 -8.42
CA GLY A 329 7.63 -11.41 -9.66
C GLY A 329 8.11 -10.12 -10.29
N MET A 330 7.98 -10.06 -11.61
CA MET A 330 8.11 -8.84 -12.41
C MET A 330 6.71 -8.37 -12.76
N ILE A 331 6.31 -7.23 -12.20
CA ILE A 331 5.00 -6.64 -12.40
C ILE A 331 5.16 -5.36 -13.19
N GLU A 332 4.48 -5.29 -14.34
CA GLU A 332 4.26 -4.03 -15.03
C GLU A 332 3.06 -3.33 -14.38
N ARG A 333 3.32 -2.17 -13.79
CA ARG A 333 2.33 -1.35 -13.11
C ARG A 333 2.00 -0.13 -13.96
N VAL A 334 0.72 0.03 -14.25
CA VAL A 334 0.12 1.19 -14.91
C VAL A 334 -0.74 1.91 -13.88
N VAL A 335 -0.34 3.12 -13.50
CA VAL A 335 -1.11 3.97 -12.60
C VAL A 335 -1.77 5.06 -13.42
N GLU A 336 -3.11 5.16 -13.33
CA GLU A 336 -3.86 6.25 -13.93
C GLU A 336 -4.47 7.16 -12.86
N SER A 337 -4.41 8.45 -13.10
CA SER A 337 -4.99 9.47 -12.23
C SER A 337 -5.71 10.53 -13.04
N VAL A 338 -6.99 10.76 -12.69
CA VAL A 338 -7.84 11.77 -13.32
C VAL A 338 -7.89 13.02 -12.46
N TYR A 339 -7.48 14.13 -13.05
CA TYR A 339 -7.44 15.44 -12.39
C TYR A 339 -8.76 16.19 -12.57
N ASP A 340 -9.36 16.62 -11.47
CA ASP A 340 -10.57 17.44 -11.48
C ASP A 340 -10.27 18.93 -11.34
N LEU A 341 -11.29 19.76 -11.53
CA LEU A 341 -11.20 21.22 -11.40
C LEU A 341 -10.74 21.67 -10.01
N ARG A 342 -11.05 20.90 -8.96
CA ARG A 342 -10.64 21.23 -7.58
C ARG A 342 -9.13 21.12 -7.44
N ILE A 343 -8.53 20.09 -8.03
CA ILE A 343 -7.08 19.92 -8.07
C ILE A 343 -6.43 21.06 -8.85
N PHE A 344 -7.00 21.45 -9.99
CA PHE A 344 -6.49 22.57 -10.78
C PHE A 344 -6.46 23.90 -10.01
N ILE A 345 -7.55 24.24 -9.31
CA ILE A 345 -7.65 25.48 -8.51
C ILE A 345 -6.66 25.46 -7.35
N SER A 346 -6.53 24.32 -6.66
CA SER A 346 -5.54 24.13 -5.58
C SER A 346 -4.13 24.39 -6.08
N ASN A 347 -3.78 23.77 -7.20
CA ASN A 347 -2.47 23.79 -7.80
C ASN A 347 -2.03 25.19 -8.26
N ILE A 348 -2.91 25.96 -8.92
CA ILE A 348 -2.60 27.35 -9.30
C ILE A 348 -2.30 28.19 -8.05
N SER A 349 -3.11 28.03 -7.00
CA SER A 349 -2.95 28.79 -5.77
C SER A 349 -1.64 28.48 -5.07
N LEU A 350 -1.24 27.20 -5.07
CA LEU A 350 0.03 26.74 -4.52
C LEU A 350 1.24 27.19 -5.35
N VAL A 351 1.16 27.13 -6.69
CA VAL A 351 2.24 27.65 -7.57
C VAL A 351 2.44 29.14 -7.35
N TRP A 352 1.36 29.91 -7.23
CA TRP A 352 1.46 31.34 -6.94
C TRP A 352 2.08 31.60 -5.56
N LEU A 353 1.77 30.78 -4.57
CA LEU A 353 2.39 30.83 -3.24
C LEU A 353 3.91 30.53 -3.33
N LEU A 354 4.29 29.47 -4.03
CA LEU A 354 5.69 29.06 -4.22
C LEU A 354 6.48 30.11 -5.00
N PHE A 355 5.90 30.71 -6.03
CA PHE A 355 6.50 31.81 -6.77
C PHE A 355 6.81 33.00 -5.86
N ARG A 356 5.88 33.38 -4.97
CA ARG A 356 6.11 34.45 -4.00
C ARG A 356 7.21 34.12 -3.00
N TRP A 357 7.30 32.87 -2.58
CA TRP A 357 8.39 32.42 -1.71
C TRP A 357 9.74 32.52 -2.42
N MET A 358 9.81 32.10 -3.69
CA MET A 358 11.00 32.23 -4.53
C MET A 358 11.45 33.69 -4.66
N VAL A 359 10.52 34.60 -4.93
CA VAL A 359 10.82 36.04 -5.04
C VAL A 359 11.41 36.57 -3.72
N ALA A 360 10.89 36.15 -2.57
CA ALA A 360 11.45 36.54 -1.27
C ALA A 360 12.88 36.00 -1.06
N LEU A 361 13.14 34.74 -1.44
CA LEU A 361 14.48 34.14 -1.38
C LEU A 361 15.47 34.88 -2.28
N ILE A 362 15.08 35.22 -3.50
CA ILE A 362 15.90 35.97 -4.46
C ILE A 362 16.17 37.40 -3.95
N ALA A 363 15.16 38.07 -3.41
CA ALA A 363 15.30 39.43 -2.88
C ALA A 363 16.33 39.49 -1.73
N LEU A 364 16.28 38.52 -0.80
CA LEU A 364 17.25 38.43 0.30
C LEU A 364 18.67 38.13 -0.20
N LEU A 365 18.81 37.23 -1.18
CA LEU A 365 20.11 36.92 -1.76
C LEU A 365 20.71 38.12 -2.51
N ASN A 366 19.89 38.87 -3.23
CA ASN A 366 20.32 40.08 -3.92
C ASN A 366 20.68 41.20 -2.93
N GLY A 367 19.91 41.37 -1.85
CA GLY A 367 20.23 42.30 -0.77
C GLY A 367 21.60 42.01 -0.14
N TYR A 368 21.89 40.73 0.09
CA TYR A 368 23.22 40.29 0.55
C TYR A 368 24.32 40.59 -0.47
N ARG A 369 24.10 40.28 -1.76
CA ARG A 369 25.08 40.56 -2.83
C ARG A 369 25.38 42.04 -3.00
N GLN A 370 24.40 42.91 -2.73
CA GLN A 370 24.52 44.36 -2.79
C GLN A 370 25.08 44.96 -1.49
N GLY A 371 25.32 44.15 -0.46
CA GLY A 371 25.83 44.60 0.85
C GLY A 371 24.79 45.35 1.68
N VAL A 372 23.50 45.28 1.31
CA VAL A 372 22.39 45.96 2.00
C VAL A 372 21.92 45.17 3.22
N SER A 373 21.98 43.83 3.14
CA SER A 373 21.54 42.94 4.22
C SER A 373 22.58 41.85 4.52
N ASP A 374 22.48 41.27 5.72
CA ASP A 374 23.22 40.05 6.07
C ASP A 374 22.71 38.85 5.24
N LEU A 375 23.52 37.77 5.21
CA LEU A 375 23.10 36.50 4.61
C LEU A 375 22.08 35.82 5.52
N ASP A 376 20.80 36.03 5.23
CA ASP A 376 19.67 35.50 6.00
C ASP A 376 18.84 34.48 5.23
N ALA A 377 18.24 33.57 5.98
CA ALA A 377 17.39 32.51 5.44
C ALA A 377 15.90 32.88 5.66
N ALA A 378 15.09 32.83 4.60
CA ALA A 378 13.64 32.99 4.70
C ALA A 378 12.91 31.66 4.56
N ASN A 379 12.32 31.21 5.65
CA ASN A 379 11.45 30.03 5.64
C ASN A 379 10.05 30.42 5.15
N ILE A 380 9.15 29.44 5.06
CA ILE A 380 7.77 29.62 4.59
C ILE A 380 6.98 30.67 5.39
N GLY A 381 7.36 30.94 6.64
CA GLY A 381 6.78 31.98 7.48
C GLY A 381 6.83 33.36 6.86
N VAL A 382 7.75 33.64 5.93
CA VAL A 382 7.76 34.90 5.14
C VAL A 382 6.43 35.14 4.39
N LEU A 383 5.68 34.07 4.12
CA LEU A 383 4.38 34.10 3.45
C LEU A 383 3.21 34.31 4.40
N SER A 384 3.40 34.30 5.72
CA SER A 384 2.35 34.39 6.73
C SER A 384 1.46 35.63 6.57
N CYS A 385 2.01 36.75 6.07
CA CYS A 385 1.30 38.00 5.79
C CYS A 385 0.72 38.10 4.36
N CYS A 386 1.01 37.13 3.49
CA CYS A 386 0.47 37.13 2.13
C CYS A 386 -1.01 36.76 2.13
N ARG A 387 -1.85 37.52 1.41
CA ARG A 387 -3.29 37.21 1.25
C ARG A 387 -3.51 35.76 0.80
N GLY A 388 -2.70 35.28 -0.16
CA GLY A 388 -2.79 33.90 -0.65
C GLY A 388 -2.58 32.84 0.45
N PHE A 389 -1.71 33.10 1.42
CA PHE A 389 -1.49 32.18 2.54
C PHE A 389 -2.64 32.21 3.56
N HIS A 390 -3.36 33.34 3.71
CA HIS A 390 -4.53 33.42 4.61
C HIS A 390 -5.75 32.72 4.04
N PHE A 391 -5.96 32.81 2.73
CA PHE A 391 -7.08 32.17 2.05
C PHE A 391 -6.79 30.72 1.67
N LEU A 392 -5.55 30.25 1.87
CA LEU A 392 -5.15 28.89 1.58
C LEU A 392 -6.05 27.81 2.20
N PRO A 393 -6.54 27.93 3.46
CA PRO A 393 -7.41 26.92 4.04
C PRO A 393 -8.73 26.82 3.30
N ILE A 394 -9.28 27.96 2.84
CA ILE A 394 -10.55 27.99 2.08
C ILE A 394 -10.35 27.34 0.70
N VAL A 395 -9.23 27.63 0.03
CA VAL A 395 -8.90 27.05 -1.28
C VAL A 395 -8.66 25.54 -1.19
N LEU A 396 -8.00 25.07 -0.13
CA LEU A 396 -7.66 23.66 0.06
C LEU A 396 -8.82 22.85 0.68
N LEU A 397 -9.80 23.49 1.31
CA LEU A 397 -10.93 22.85 1.99
C LEU A 397 -11.68 21.81 1.14
N PRO A 398 -11.99 22.06 -0.16
CA PRO A 398 -12.71 21.09 -0.99
C PRO A 398 -12.00 19.74 -1.15
N ARG A 399 -10.68 19.70 -0.89
CA ARG A 399 -9.85 18.51 -0.99
C ARG A 399 -9.46 17.93 0.37
N LEU A 400 -9.94 18.50 1.48
CA LEU A 400 -9.60 18.07 2.83
C LEU A 400 -9.85 16.57 3.07
N LYS A 401 -10.96 16.03 2.54
CA LYS A 401 -11.27 14.58 2.57
C LYS A 401 -10.12 13.73 2.01
N MET A 402 -9.53 14.17 0.91
CA MET A 402 -8.44 13.46 0.25
C MET A 402 -7.15 13.54 1.07
N TYR A 403 -6.83 14.71 1.63
CA TYR A 403 -5.62 14.88 2.45
C TYR A 403 -5.69 14.12 3.78
N LEU A 404 -6.88 14.00 4.37
CA LEU A 404 -7.12 13.16 5.54
C LEU A 404 -7.00 11.67 5.21
N ALA A 405 -7.50 11.23 4.05
CA ALA A 405 -7.30 9.87 3.59
C ALA A 405 -5.82 9.56 3.34
N ILE A 406 -5.09 10.47 2.70
CA ILE A 406 -3.64 10.37 2.49
C ILE A 406 -2.91 10.29 3.84
N PHE A 407 -3.24 11.17 4.79
CA PHE A 407 -2.68 11.11 6.15
C PHE A 407 -2.88 9.73 6.80
N SER A 408 -4.10 9.20 6.71
CA SER A 408 -4.43 7.88 7.23
C SER A 408 -3.69 6.75 6.53
N THR A 409 -3.44 6.83 5.22
CA THR A 409 -2.84 5.72 4.47
C THR A 409 -1.31 5.72 4.40
N ILE A 410 -0.64 6.86 4.64
CA ILE A 410 0.84 6.96 4.59
C ILE A 410 1.52 5.90 5.46
N GLY A 411 2.58 5.28 4.98
CA GLY A 411 3.35 4.32 5.78
C GLY A 411 2.78 2.91 5.84
N CYS A 412 1.53 2.69 5.42
CA CYS A 412 1.00 1.36 5.21
C CYS A 412 1.26 0.91 3.77
N GLN A 413 1.68 -0.35 3.60
CA GLN A 413 1.70 -1.01 2.30
C GLN A 413 0.39 -1.77 2.13
N PHE A 414 -0.60 -1.20 1.44
CA PHE A 414 -1.92 -1.84 1.31
C PHE A 414 -1.98 -2.91 0.21
N GLU A 415 -2.89 -3.85 0.40
CA GLU A 415 -3.51 -4.69 -0.64
C GLU A 415 -4.89 -4.14 -1.01
N GLY A 416 -5.49 -4.64 -2.10
CA GLY A 416 -6.87 -4.33 -2.48
C GLY A 416 -7.09 -2.87 -2.92
N ALA A 417 -8.32 -2.37 -2.83
CA ALA A 417 -8.70 -1.06 -3.36
C ALA A 417 -7.88 0.11 -2.78
N GLN A 418 -7.49 0.06 -1.49
CA GLN A 418 -6.68 1.12 -0.87
C GLN A 418 -5.26 1.22 -1.46
N ARG A 419 -4.76 0.16 -2.10
CA ARG A 419 -3.46 0.15 -2.76
C ARG A 419 -3.41 1.11 -3.95
N ALA A 420 -4.49 1.24 -4.72
CA ALA A 420 -4.57 2.20 -5.81
C ALA A 420 -4.33 3.64 -5.30
N LEU A 421 -4.83 3.99 -4.12
CA LEU A 421 -4.54 5.26 -3.47
C LEU A 421 -3.07 5.36 -3.02
N SER A 422 -2.57 4.39 -2.27
CA SER A 422 -1.21 4.48 -1.69
C SER A 422 -0.09 4.39 -2.72
N GLU A 423 -0.33 3.77 -3.88
CA GLU A 423 0.66 3.67 -4.95
C GLU A 423 0.69 4.90 -5.87
N THR A 424 -0.38 5.72 -5.88
CA THR A 424 -0.45 6.91 -6.72
C THR A 424 0.41 8.05 -6.14
N ARG A 425 1.72 8.01 -6.44
CA ARG A 425 2.73 8.99 -5.98
C ARG A 425 2.38 10.43 -6.36
N THR A 426 1.77 10.63 -7.53
CA THR A 426 1.33 11.95 -8.04
C THR A 426 0.17 12.55 -7.22
N VAL A 427 -0.49 11.75 -6.39
CA VAL A 427 -1.53 12.18 -5.46
C VAL A 427 -1.04 12.18 -4.01
N MET A 428 -0.31 11.14 -3.60
CA MET A 428 0.19 10.98 -2.23
C MET A 428 1.12 12.13 -1.81
N TYR A 429 2.26 12.33 -2.49
CA TYR A 429 3.22 13.35 -2.07
C TYR A 429 2.68 14.77 -2.10
N PRO A 430 1.91 15.18 -3.12
CA PRO A 430 1.46 16.56 -3.15
C PRO A 430 0.28 16.74 -2.19
N GLY A 431 -0.53 15.71 -1.92
CA GLY A 431 -1.51 15.72 -0.84
C GLY A 431 -0.88 15.79 0.56
N ILE A 432 0.30 15.19 0.78
CA ILE A 432 1.10 15.40 2.00
C ILE A 432 1.51 16.86 2.11
N ALA A 433 2.03 17.45 1.04
CA ALA A 433 2.42 18.86 1.02
C ALA A 433 1.22 19.79 1.28
N GLU A 434 0.08 19.51 0.65
CA GLU A 434 -1.17 20.25 0.84
C GLU A 434 -1.69 20.15 2.28
N LEU A 435 -1.60 18.97 2.91
CA LEU A 435 -1.97 18.78 4.31
C LEU A 435 -1.13 19.64 5.26
N VAL A 436 0.20 19.64 5.06
CA VAL A 436 1.12 20.42 5.91
C VAL A 436 0.94 21.91 5.64
N LEU A 437 0.76 22.33 4.39
CA LEU A 437 0.49 23.74 4.07
C LEU A 437 -0.85 24.22 4.63
N PHE A 438 -1.89 23.38 4.57
CA PHE A 438 -3.20 23.64 5.16
C PHE A 438 -3.09 23.85 6.68
N SER A 439 -2.40 22.93 7.38
CA SER A 439 -2.25 23.02 8.83
C SER A 439 -1.47 24.25 9.26
N TYR A 440 -0.36 24.55 8.59
CA TYR A 440 0.44 25.76 8.88
C TYR A 440 -0.29 27.06 8.56
N SER A 441 -1.15 27.07 7.55
CA SER A 441 -1.99 28.23 7.26
C SER A 441 -3.04 28.45 8.34
N ILE A 442 -3.69 27.39 8.84
CA ILE A 442 -4.60 27.48 9.99
C ILE A 442 -3.87 27.96 11.25
N LEU A 443 -2.69 27.41 11.54
CA LEU A 443 -1.87 27.85 12.66
C LEU A 443 -1.56 29.34 12.60
N ASN A 444 -1.22 29.85 11.41
CA ASN A 444 -0.98 31.27 11.20
C ASN A 444 -2.23 32.12 11.45
N LEU A 445 -3.42 31.67 11.00
CA LEU A 445 -4.67 32.37 11.31
C LEU A 445 -4.94 32.39 12.82
N LEU A 446 -4.82 31.24 13.49
CA LEU A 446 -5.01 31.13 14.94
C LEU A 446 -4.05 32.03 15.72
N ALA A 447 -2.77 32.01 15.35
CA ALA A 447 -1.79 32.85 16.00
C ALA A 447 -2.06 34.34 15.82
N LYS A 448 -2.53 34.77 14.64
CA LYS A 448 -2.94 36.16 14.41
C LYS A 448 -4.13 36.56 15.27
N VAL A 449 -5.14 35.69 15.39
CA VAL A 449 -6.26 35.89 16.31
C VAL A 449 -5.77 36.00 17.77
N LEU A 450 -4.74 35.23 18.13
CA LEU A 450 -4.13 35.24 19.46
C LEU A 450 -3.05 36.32 19.66
N GLY A 451 -2.76 37.18 18.67
CA GLY A 451 -1.70 38.19 18.72
C GLY A 451 -0.28 37.61 18.87
N ARG A 452 -0.04 36.44 18.28
CA ARG A 452 1.19 35.62 18.38
C ARG A 452 1.85 35.46 17.01
N GLN A 453 3.17 35.24 17.03
CA GLN A 453 3.97 34.94 15.84
C GLN A 453 4.29 33.44 15.76
N VAL A 454 3.89 32.76 14.68
CA VAL A 454 4.12 31.30 14.49
C VAL A 454 5.54 31.01 14.06
N SER A 455 6.17 30.02 14.69
CA SER A 455 7.42 29.45 14.19
C SER A 455 7.17 28.47 13.04
N ASP A 456 7.94 28.58 11.97
CA ASP A 456 7.89 27.66 10.83
C ASP A 456 8.97 26.56 10.88
N ALA A 457 9.73 26.47 11.97
CA ALA A 457 10.88 25.57 12.10
C ALA A 457 10.52 24.08 11.93
N LEU A 458 9.30 23.70 12.30
CA LEU A 458 8.83 22.31 12.18
C LEU A 458 8.19 21.99 10.82
N PHE A 459 8.06 22.95 9.90
CA PHE A 459 7.42 22.73 8.60
C PHE A 459 8.16 21.67 7.78
N ALA A 460 9.48 21.87 7.60
CA ALA A 460 10.32 20.97 6.82
C ALA A 460 10.46 19.56 7.45
N PRO A 461 10.75 19.42 8.76
CA PRO A 461 10.80 18.11 9.41
C PRO A 461 9.48 17.33 9.28
N THR A 462 8.33 18.01 9.43
CA THR A 462 7.01 17.37 9.33
C THR A 462 6.76 16.84 7.92
N LEU A 463 7.02 17.68 6.91
CA LEU A 463 6.86 17.29 5.52
C LEU A 463 7.78 16.11 5.16
N LEU A 464 9.05 16.20 5.54
CA LEU A 464 10.04 15.16 5.29
C LEU A 464 9.66 13.85 5.98
N PHE A 465 9.19 13.91 7.23
CA PHE A 465 8.77 12.73 7.99
C PHE A 465 7.68 11.95 7.26
N TYR A 466 6.60 12.61 6.81
CA TYR A 466 5.52 11.93 6.09
C TYR A 466 5.96 11.41 4.71
N CYS A 467 6.80 12.16 3.99
CA CYS A 467 7.36 11.70 2.72
C CYS A 467 8.28 10.48 2.89
N LEU A 468 9.09 10.45 3.95
CA LEU A 468 9.94 9.31 4.29
C LEU A 468 9.11 8.12 4.72
N MET A 469 8.10 8.32 5.57
CA MET A 469 7.19 7.27 6.00
C MET A 469 6.48 6.61 4.80
N HIS A 470 6.07 7.40 3.79
CA HIS A 470 5.50 6.85 2.56
C HIS A 470 6.52 6.12 1.69
N THR A 471 7.75 6.65 1.58
CA THR A 471 8.82 6.06 0.75
C THR A 471 9.35 4.75 1.35
N LEU A 472 9.51 4.70 2.67
CA LEU A 472 10.02 3.57 3.44
C LEU A 472 8.91 2.63 3.93
N ARG A 473 7.69 2.72 3.38
CA ARG A 473 6.54 1.92 3.85
C ARG A 473 6.75 0.41 3.72
N GLN A 474 7.52 -0.01 2.71
CA GLN A 474 7.87 -1.42 2.52
C GLN A 474 8.87 -1.87 3.60
N ASP A 475 9.94 -1.11 3.81
CA ASP A 475 10.90 -1.40 4.89
C ASP A 475 10.22 -1.40 6.27
N LEU A 476 9.27 -0.48 6.51
CA LEU A 476 8.46 -0.44 7.72
C LEU A 476 7.58 -1.69 7.86
N ALA A 477 6.95 -2.12 6.77
CA ALA A 477 6.16 -3.35 6.72
C ALA A 477 7.00 -4.61 6.99
N GLU A 478 8.24 -4.64 6.54
CA GLU A 478 9.15 -5.78 6.73
C GLU A 478 9.85 -5.77 8.09
N SER A 479 9.99 -4.60 8.73
CA SER A 479 10.73 -4.43 9.98
C SER A 479 10.14 -5.13 11.20
N GLY A 480 8.84 -5.41 11.20
CA GLY A 480 8.12 -5.91 12.37
C GLY A 480 8.06 -4.93 13.56
N TRP A 481 8.43 -3.65 13.36
CA TRP A 481 8.41 -2.62 14.43
C TRP A 481 6.99 -2.14 14.78
N LEU A 482 6.03 -2.39 13.90
CA LEU A 482 4.64 -1.97 14.04
C LEU A 482 3.74 -3.17 14.28
N GLU A 483 2.45 -2.93 14.54
CA GLU A 483 1.44 -3.98 14.81
C GLU A 483 1.12 -4.86 13.58
N TYR A 484 1.83 -4.69 12.47
CA TYR A 484 1.65 -5.45 11.24
C TYR A 484 3.01 -5.82 10.65
N GLN A 485 3.00 -6.90 9.86
CA GLN A 485 4.13 -7.33 9.05
C GLN A 485 3.62 -7.66 7.65
N GLY A 486 4.34 -7.18 6.64
CA GLY A 486 3.93 -7.33 5.25
C GLY A 486 2.79 -6.39 4.85
N ARG A 487 1.97 -6.79 3.89
CA ARG A 487 0.89 -5.93 3.39
C ARG A 487 -0.31 -5.87 4.34
N VAL A 488 -0.99 -4.73 4.32
CA VAL A 488 -2.15 -4.40 5.13
C VAL A 488 -3.41 -4.62 4.29
N THR A 489 -4.36 -5.40 4.80
CA THR A 489 -5.60 -5.69 4.10
C THR A 489 -6.45 -4.43 3.94
N THR A 490 -7.15 -4.30 2.81
CA THR A 490 -8.12 -3.21 2.62
C THR A 490 -9.30 -3.40 3.58
N ILE A 491 -9.54 -2.41 4.44
CA ILE A 491 -10.68 -2.38 5.38
C ILE A 491 -11.78 -1.45 4.89
N VAL A 492 -11.41 -0.38 4.17
CA VAL A 492 -12.34 0.62 3.67
C VAL A 492 -12.39 0.52 2.15
N MET A 493 -13.57 0.16 1.64
CA MET A 493 -13.78 0.06 0.20
C MET A 493 -13.90 1.43 -0.44
N SER A 494 -13.58 1.52 -1.74
CA SER A 494 -13.69 2.76 -2.50
C SER A 494 -15.12 3.35 -2.49
N SER A 495 -16.14 2.49 -2.53
CA SER A 495 -17.55 2.90 -2.53
C SER A 495 -17.97 3.49 -1.18
N GLU A 496 -17.50 2.88 -0.08
CA GLU A 496 -17.66 3.42 1.27
C GLU A 496 -16.98 4.79 1.35
N PHE A 497 -15.72 4.90 0.92
CA PHE A 497 -15.00 6.18 0.91
C PHE A 497 -15.75 7.26 0.14
N ALA A 498 -16.34 6.95 -1.03
CA ALA A 498 -17.10 7.91 -1.81
C ALA A 498 -18.28 8.52 -1.03
N ALA A 499 -18.98 7.71 -0.23
CA ALA A 499 -20.14 8.12 0.56
C ALA A 499 -19.79 8.97 1.80
N LEU A 500 -18.53 8.96 2.25
CA LEU A 500 -18.13 9.66 3.48
C LEU A 500 -18.15 11.17 3.35
N SER A 501 -18.55 11.83 4.43
CA SER A 501 -18.33 13.25 4.66
C SER A 501 -16.96 13.50 5.30
N VAL A 502 -16.52 14.76 5.34
CA VAL A 502 -15.29 15.14 6.06
C VAL A 502 -15.45 14.97 7.58
N VAL A 503 -16.68 15.14 8.09
CA VAL A 503 -16.96 15.06 9.54
C VAL A 503 -16.74 13.65 10.08
N ASP A 504 -16.99 12.63 9.24
CA ASP A 504 -16.83 11.22 9.62
C ASP A 504 -15.40 10.89 10.05
N PHE A 505 -14.39 11.61 9.55
CA PHE A 505 -12.99 11.44 9.95
C PHE A 505 -12.74 11.81 11.43
N PHE A 506 -13.59 12.64 12.02
CA PHE A 506 -13.45 13.13 13.39
C PHE A 506 -14.44 12.50 14.36
N GLN A 507 -15.55 11.96 13.86
CA GLN A 507 -16.63 11.41 14.68
C GLN A 507 -16.67 9.88 14.71
N SER A 508 -15.97 9.20 13.80
CA SER A 508 -15.92 7.74 13.73
C SER A 508 -14.47 7.21 13.76
N ASP A 509 -14.33 5.89 13.74
CA ASP A 509 -13.05 5.19 13.65
C ASP A 509 -12.46 5.17 12.22
N MET A 510 -13.02 5.97 11.30
CA MET A 510 -12.63 5.99 9.89
C MET A 510 -11.14 6.22 9.66
N MET A 511 -10.50 7.12 10.40
CA MET A 511 -9.05 7.37 10.26
C MET A 511 -8.22 6.13 10.62
N LEU A 512 -8.67 5.36 11.61
CA LEU A 512 -8.02 4.13 12.04
C LEU A 512 -8.27 3.00 11.04
N ARG A 513 -9.50 2.86 10.54
CA ARG A 513 -9.84 1.88 9.50
C ARG A 513 -9.09 2.14 8.20
N LEU A 514 -9.00 3.39 7.75
CA LEU A 514 -8.17 3.79 6.60
C LEU A 514 -6.67 3.56 6.84
N ASN A 515 -6.22 3.51 8.10
CA ASN A 515 -4.87 3.13 8.49
C ASN A 515 -4.72 1.61 8.73
N GLY A 516 -5.67 0.79 8.25
CA GLY A 516 -5.62 -0.67 8.40
C GLY A 516 -5.73 -1.16 9.84
N ASN A 517 -6.35 -0.37 10.72
CA ASN A 517 -6.47 -0.64 12.16
C ASN A 517 -5.14 -0.72 12.95
N ILE A 518 -4.03 -0.21 12.38
CA ILE A 518 -2.72 -0.20 13.03
C ILE A 518 -2.65 0.99 14.00
N LYS A 519 -2.82 0.78 15.31
CA LYS A 519 -2.95 1.89 16.26
C LYS A 519 -1.63 2.64 16.46
N SER A 520 -0.53 1.90 16.64
CA SER A 520 0.82 2.45 16.82
C SER A 520 1.20 3.44 15.71
N LEU A 521 1.02 3.04 14.45
CA LEU A 521 1.33 3.90 13.29
C LEU A 521 0.46 5.16 13.26
N LEU A 522 -0.85 5.04 13.52
CA LEU A 522 -1.74 6.19 13.58
C LEU A 522 -1.31 7.15 14.69
N TRP A 523 -0.99 6.64 15.88
CA TRP A 523 -0.54 7.47 17.00
C TRP A 523 0.80 8.15 16.74
N ILE A 524 1.75 7.50 16.06
CA ILE A 524 3.00 8.13 15.64
C ILE A 524 2.71 9.32 14.72
N LYS A 525 1.87 9.14 13.70
CA LYS A 525 1.47 10.23 12.80
C LYS A 525 0.79 11.37 13.55
N VAL A 526 -0.19 11.05 14.39
CA VAL A 526 -0.92 12.04 15.19
C VAL A 526 0.01 12.76 16.15
N ALA A 527 0.96 12.07 16.80
CA ALA A 527 1.92 12.67 17.71
C ALA A 527 2.86 13.64 16.98
N VAL A 528 3.38 13.26 15.81
CA VAL A 528 4.18 14.17 14.97
C VAL A 528 3.34 15.36 14.52
N TYR A 529 2.13 15.13 14.01
CA TYR A 529 1.22 16.21 13.61
C TYR A 529 0.89 17.17 14.75
N ALA A 530 0.56 16.65 15.93
CA ALA A 530 0.24 17.41 17.12
C ALA A 530 1.46 18.20 17.62
N ALA A 531 2.65 17.61 17.62
CA ALA A 531 3.89 18.31 17.95
C ALA A 531 4.13 19.48 16.99
N SER A 532 3.90 19.28 15.68
CA SER A 532 4.05 20.31 14.65
C SER A 532 3.02 21.44 14.75
N ILE A 533 1.90 21.24 15.43
CA ILE A 533 0.87 22.27 15.68
C ILE A 533 1.08 22.96 17.03
N LEU A 534 1.26 22.18 18.09
CA LEU A 534 1.31 22.67 19.45
C LEU A 534 2.62 23.38 19.76
N LEU A 535 3.77 22.82 19.35
CA LEU A 535 5.07 23.40 19.68
C LEU A 535 5.27 24.80 19.08
N PRO A 536 4.93 25.06 17.81
CA PRO A 536 5.03 26.42 17.26
C PRO A 536 4.09 27.42 17.92
N LEU A 537 2.95 26.98 18.42
CA LEU A 537 1.96 27.82 19.09
C LEU A 537 2.31 28.07 20.57
N LEU A 538 2.99 27.13 21.23
CA LEU A 538 3.51 27.29 22.60
C LEU A 538 4.79 28.11 22.64
N TRP A 539 5.68 27.93 21.67
CA TRP A 539 6.92 28.72 21.52
C TRP A 539 6.76 30.00 20.69
N SER A 540 5.52 30.34 20.31
CA SER A 540 5.22 31.59 19.64
C SER A 540 5.60 32.78 20.54
N ARG A 541 6.39 33.72 20.02
CA ARG A 541 6.69 34.95 20.75
C ARG A 541 5.52 35.92 20.62
N ARG A 542 5.27 36.68 21.69
CA ARG A 542 4.33 37.82 21.66
C ARG A 542 4.96 38.90 20.78
N GLN A 543 4.20 39.44 19.83
CA GLN A 543 4.69 40.57 19.02
C GLN A 543 5.05 41.73 19.94
N GLN A 544 6.32 42.12 19.96
CA GLN A 544 6.76 43.37 20.56
C GLN A 544 6.82 44.38 19.42
N LEU A 545 5.91 45.35 19.44
CA LEU A 545 6.02 46.55 18.61
C LEU A 545 7.25 47.31 19.09
N VAL A 546 8.33 47.25 18.31
CA VAL A 546 9.48 48.14 18.49
C VAL A 546 9.24 49.34 17.59
N ASP A 547 8.98 50.49 18.23
CA ASP A 547 8.93 51.78 17.59
C ASP A 547 10.39 52.23 17.43
N ASP A 548 10.92 52.25 16.20
CA ASP A 548 12.29 52.73 15.95
C ASP A 548 12.36 53.72 14.78
N ASP A 549 13.00 54.84 15.07
CA ASP A 549 12.89 56.11 14.36
C ASP A 549 14.11 56.33 13.47
N THR A 550 14.23 55.51 12.41
CA THR A 550 15.37 55.58 11.48
C THR A 550 15.00 55.63 10.00
N GLN A 551 15.86 56.31 9.24
CA GLN A 551 15.82 56.49 7.78
C GLN A 551 16.07 55.16 7.05
N VAL A 552 15.05 54.31 7.07
CA VAL A 552 14.94 53.12 6.23
C VAL A 552 14.17 53.52 4.96
N THR A 553 14.57 53.05 3.78
CA THR A 553 13.83 53.39 2.55
C THR A 553 12.38 52.91 2.65
N GLN A 554 11.41 53.59 2.03
CA GLN A 554 9.98 53.23 2.15
C GLN A 554 9.71 51.75 1.79
N LEU A 555 10.49 51.19 0.86
CA LEU A 555 10.41 49.80 0.46
C LEU A 555 10.89 48.85 1.56
N GLU A 556 12.02 49.16 2.20
CA GLU A 556 12.58 48.39 3.32
C GLU A 556 11.76 48.56 4.61
N ARG A 557 11.10 49.71 4.82
CA ARG A 557 10.16 49.92 5.92
C ARG A 557 8.89 49.12 5.71
N ALA A 558 8.40 49.05 4.46
CA ALA A 558 7.24 48.23 4.09
C ALA A 558 7.55 46.73 4.12
N LEU A 559 8.76 46.31 3.73
CA LEU A 559 9.25 44.94 3.87
C LEU A 559 9.49 44.61 5.34
N GLY A 560 10.17 45.47 6.10
CA GLY A 560 10.48 45.31 7.52
C GLY A 560 9.23 45.21 8.39
N LEU A 561 8.25 46.10 8.23
CA LEU A 561 6.96 46.02 8.95
C LEU A 561 6.16 44.77 8.57
N ARG A 562 6.23 44.31 7.32
CA ARG A 562 5.61 43.04 6.91
C ARG A 562 6.37 41.82 7.41
N LEU A 563 7.70 41.91 7.51
CA LEU A 563 8.61 40.85 7.92
C LEU A 563 8.62 40.66 9.45
N ASP A 564 8.55 41.75 10.21
CA ASP A 564 8.43 41.76 11.68
C ASP A 564 7.09 41.18 12.13
N ALA A 565 6.04 41.41 11.34
CA ALA A 565 4.76 40.73 11.50
C ALA A 565 4.78 39.23 11.08
N SER A 566 5.84 38.73 10.41
CA SER A 566 5.77 37.46 9.64
C SER A 566 6.45 36.22 10.20
N GLY A 567 7.35 36.29 11.19
CA GLY A 567 7.85 35.09 11.89
C GLY A 567 8.72 34.12 11.09
N GLY A 568 9.21 34.51 9.91
CA GLY A 568 10.00 33.65 9.02
C GLY A 568 11.49 34.00 8.86
N LEU A 569 11.99 35.01 9.58
CA LEU A 569 13.42 35.38 9.59
C LEU A 569 14.12 34.78 10.81
N THR A 570 15.24 34.10 10.61
CA THR A 570 16.04 33.55 11.71
C THR A 570 16.45 34.64 12.70
N SER A 571 16.23 34.38 14.00
CA SER A 571 16.19 35.36 15.11
C SER A 571 17.45 36.19 15.39
N GLU A 572 18.47 36.18 14.54
CA GLU A 572 19.72 36.92 14.78
C GLU A 572 19.63 38.40 14.39
N LEU A 573 18.74 38.79 13.47
CA LEU A 573 18.63 40.19 13.04
C LEU A 573 18.18 41.10 14.19
N PHE A 574 17.24 40.62 15.01
CA PHE A 574 16.72 41.38 16.15
C PHE A 574 17.76 41.59 17.26
N ARG A 575 18.60 40.58 17.51
CA ARG A 575 19.64 40.69 18.55
C ARG A 575 20.76 41.63 18.12
N THR A 576 21.04 41.70 16.82
CA THR A 576 22.18 42.49 16.32
C THR A 576 21.80 43.95 16.09
N TYR A 577 20.56 44.25 15.66
CA TYR A 577 20.06 45.63 15.56
C TYR A 577 19.83 46.28 16.94
N ALA A 578 19.32 45.53 17.93
CA ALA A 578 19.09 46.05 19.28
C ALA A 578 20.38 46.19 20.14
N LEU A 579 21.44 45.41 19.86
CA LEU A 579 22.68 45.45 20.66
C LEU A 579 23.80 46.29 20.05
N ASN A 580 23.86 46.50 18.73
CA ASN A 580 24.97 47.25 18.12
C ASN A 580 24.78 48.78 18.10
N ARG A 581 23.69 49.32 18.64
CA ARG A 581 23.53 50.77 18.84
C ARG A 581 23.78 51.27 20.26
N GLY A 582 24.05 50.36 21.20
CA GLY A 582 24.43 50.73 22.57
C GLY A 582 25.92 51.04 22.77
N LYS A 583 26.75 51.06 21.72
CA LYS A 583 28.21 51.23 21.85
C LYS A 583 28.88 52.36 21.07
N ASP A 584 28.17 53.08 20.21
CA ASP A 584 28.77 54.15 19.38
C ASP A 584 28.18 55.55 19.66
N SER A 585 27.75 55.84 20.88
CA SER A 585 27.33 57.21 21.27
C SER A 585 27.95 57.75 22.55
N ASN A 586 29.18 57.32 22.89
CA ASN A 586 30.01 57.98 23.92
C ASN A 586 31.49 58.02 23.47
N SER A 587 31.76 58.72 22.37
CA SER A 587 33.08 59.35 22.12
C SER A 587 32.98 60.43 21.03
N ARG A 588 32.49 61.60 21.44
CA ARG A 588 33.05 62.90 21.04
C ARG A 588 32.77 63.91 22.13
#